data_AF-A0A2N2CGP0-F1
#
_entry.id   AF-A0A2N2CGP0-F1
#
_cell.length_a   1.000
_cell.length_b   1.000
_cell.length_c   1.000
_cell.angle_alpha   90.00
_cell.angle_beta   90.00
_cell.angle_gamma   90.00
#
_symmetry.space_group_name_H-M   'P 1'
#
loop_
_entity.id
_entity.type
_entity.pdbx_description
1 polymer ?
#
loop_
_entity_poly.entity_id
_entity_poly.type
_entity_poly.pdbx_seq_one_letter_code
_entity_poly.pdbx_strand_id
1 'polypeptide(L)'
;MYQADWLMRFYKFNAKELLSERNPNLDLDFDPKIAWAFNNMDEFPIEVNKVSYDRLLRIPGIGPISAKRIIEQRRLSPATYDGLKKMGVVLKRAKYFITCQGRYYGGIDLNPEIIKYKLGDMEESRQLSFWR
;
A
#
# COMPACT_ATOMS: atom_id res chain seq x y z
N MET A 1 11.17 8.31 -18.02
CA MET A 1 10.81 6.91 -18.38
C MET A 1 11.67 5.86 -17.65
N TYR A 2 11.87 5.96 -16.32
CA TYR A 2 12.64 4.95 -15.55
C TYR A 2 11.86 4.37 -14.35
N GLN A 3 10.75 5.02 -13.94
CA GLN A 3 9.96 4.57 -12.79
C GLN A 3 9.08 3.34 -13.09
N ALA A 4 8.67 3.15 -14.35
CA ALA A 4 7.88 1.98 -14.78
C ALA A 4 8.69 0.67 -14.76
N ASP A 5 10.00 0.72 -15.03
CA ASP A 5 10.85 -0.47 -15.13
C ASP A 5 11.15 -1.10 -13.75
N TRP A 6 11.28 -0.27 -12.70
CA TRP A 6 11.41 -0.75 -11.32
C TRP A 6 10.14 -1.45 -10.81
N LEU A 7 8.98 -1.03 -11.34
CA LEU A 7 7.68 -1.51 -10.92
C LEU A 7 7.28 -2.83 -11.57
N MET A 8 7.63 -3.03 -12.84
CA MET A 8 7.41 -4.31 -13.53
C MET A 8 8.35 -5.42 -13.04
N ARG A 9 9.62 -5.09 -12.75
CA ARG A 9 10.62 -6.11 -12.38
C ARG A 9 10.41 -6.70 -10.98
N PHE A 10 9.93 -5.91 -10.01
CA PHE A 10 9.91 -6.33 -8.61
C PHE A 10 8.56 -6.84 -8.10
N TYR A 11 7.45 -6.58 -8.79
CA TYR A 11 6.12 -6.83 -8.23
C TYR A 11 5.35 -8.02 -8.82
N LYS A 12 5.86 -8.70 -9.87
CA LYS A 12 5.10 -9.76 -10.58
C LYS A 12 3.67 -9.32 -10.99
N PHE A 13 3.40 -8.03 -11.12
CA PHE A 13 2.14 -7.57 -11.69
C PHE A 13 2.18 -7.88 -13.18
N ASN A 14 1.23 -8.68 -13.65
CA ASN A 14 1.03 -8.89 -15.07
C ASN A 14 0.47 -7.58 -15.66
N ALA A 15 0.93 -7.14 -16.83
CA ALA A 15 0.46 -5.89 -17.46
C ALA A 15 -1.08 -5.80 -17.56
N LYS A 16 -1.77 -6.94 -17.56
CA LYS A 16 -3.23 -7.07 -17.56
C LYS A 16 -3.93 -6.66 -16.26
N GLU A 17 -3.26 -6.64 -15.10
CA GLU A 17 -3.87 -6.22 -13.83
C GLU A 17 -3.89 -4.70 -13.65
N LEU A 18 -3.04 -3.98 -14.38
CA LEU A 18 -2.94 -2.51 -14.30
C LEU A 18 -3.89 -1.80 -15.25
N LEU A 19 -4.30 -2.48 -16.33
CA LEU A 19 -5.22 -1.97 -17.34
C LEU A 19 -6.60 -2.59 -17.10
N SER A 20 -7.31 -2.13 -16.07
CA SER A 20 -8.74 -2.41 -16.01
C SER A 20 -9.41 -1.53 -17.06
N GLU A 21 -10.09 -2.16 -18.04
CA GLU A 21 -10.86 -1.48 -19.10
C GLU A 21 -11.97 -0.56 -18.55
N ARG A 22 -12.19 -0.55 -17.22
CA ARG A 22 -13.26 0.19 -16.55
C ARG A 22 -12.88 1.60 -16.10
N ASN A 23 -11.60 1.96 -15.99
CA ASN A 23 -11.19 3.30 -15.50
C ASN A 23 -9.94 3.84 -16.21
N PRO A 24 -10.08 4.45 -17.41
CA PRO A 24 -8.97 5.07 -18.13
C PRO A 24 -8.42 6.34 -17.45
N ASN A 25 -9.17 6.90 -16.48
CA ASN A 25 -8.79 8.11 -15.73
C ASN A 25 -8.23 7.80 -14.34
N LEU A 26 -7.84 6.55 -14.05
CA LEU A 26 -7.10 6.28 -12.82
C LEU A 26 -5.69 6.85 -12.99
N ASP A 27 -5.57 8.12 -12.58
CA ASP A 27 -4.41 9.00 -12.73
C ASP A 27 -3.07 8.26 -12.67
N LEU A 28 -2.29 8.45 -13.73
CA LEU A 28 -0.90 8.03 -13.87
C LEU A 28 0.04 8.59 -12.77
N ASP A 29 -0.48 9.41 -11.86
CA ASP A 29 0.27 10.03 -10.76
C ASP A 29 0.38 9.15 -9.50
N PHE A 30 -0.48 8.13 -9.33
CA PHE A 30 -0.42 7.24 -8.17
C PHE A 30 0.43 6.00 -8.42
N ASP A 31 1.15 5.55 -7.37
CA ASP A 31 1.84 4.26 -7.40
C ASP A 31 0.86 3.13 -7.79
N PRO A 32 1.22 2.23 -8.71
CA PRO A 32 0.30 1.20 -9.21
C PRO A 32 -0.26 0.25 -8.15
N LYS A 33 0.34 0.13 -6.96
CA LYS A 33 -0.31 -0.59 -5.85
C LYS A 33 -1.46 0.21 -5.24
N ILE A 34 -1.35 1.54 -5.20
CA ILE A 34 -2.45 2.42 -4.78
C ILE A 34 -3.59 2.30 -5.79
N ALA A 35 -3.29 2.37 -7.09
CA ALA A 35 -4.26 2.14 -8.16
C ALA A 35 -4.98 0.79 -8.02
N TRP A 36 -4.20 -0.29 -7.85
CA TRP A 36 -4.75 -1.62 -7.61
C TRP A 36 -5.60 -1.68 -6.35
N ALA A 37 -5.16 -1.05 -5.25
CA ALA A 37 -5.90 -1.07 -3.99
C ALA A 37 -7.25 -0.37 -4.09
N PHE A 38 -7.34 0.76 -4.80
CA PHE A 38 -8.62 1.43 -5.05
C PHE A 38 -9.57 0.61 -5.91
N ASN A 39 -9.05 -0.14 -6.90
CA ASN A 39 -9.87 -1.03 -7.71
C ASN A 39 -10.33 -2.30 -6.97
N ASN A 40 -9.77 -2.59 -5.79
CA ASN A 40 -10.08 -3.77 -4.98
C ASN A 40 -10.42 -3.35 -3.53
N MET A 41 -11.12 -2.23 -3.37
CA MET A 41 -11.34 -1.63 -2.04
C MET A 41 -12.21 -2.50 -1.12
N ASP A 42 -13.00 -3.39 -1.71
CA ASP A 42 -13.79 -4.43 -1.03
C ASP A 42 -12.93 -5.44 -0.26
N GLU A 43 -11.64 -5.58 -0.62
CA GLU A 43 -10.71 -6.44 0.12
C GLU A 43 -10.09 -5.76 1.35
N PHE A 44 -10.26 -4.45 1.51
CA PHE A 44 -9.59 -3.65 2.53
C PHE A 44 -10.54 -3.26 3.67
N PRO A 45 -10.02 -3.13 4.91
CA PRO A 45 -8.62 -3.23 5.31
C PRO A 45 -8.18 -4.68 5.57
N ILE A 46 -6.90 -4.94 5.32
CA ILE A 46 -6.34 -6.29 5.44
C ILE A 46 -5.61 -6.46 6.79
N GLU A 47 -5.90 -7.56 7.51
CA GLU A 47 -5.17 -7.90 8.75
C GLU A 47 -3.75 -8.42 8.46
N VAL A 48 -2.76 -7.60 8.80
CA VAL A 48 -1.33 -7.87 8.54
C VAL A 48 -0.76 -9.04 9.30
N ASN A 49 -1.48 -9.65 10.25
CA ASN A 49 -1.01 -10.86 10.93
C ASN A 49 -1.54 -12.15 10.32
N LYS A 50 -2.53 -12.07 9.42
CA LYS A 50 -3.26 -13.26 8.92
C LYS A 50 -3.04 -13.54 7.43
N VAL A 51 -2.69 -12.54 6.64
CA VAL A 51 -2.61 -12.69 5.17
C VAL A 51 -1.29 -13.24 4.66
N SER A 52 -1.30 -13.89 3.49
CA SER A 52 -0.09 -14.45 2.86
C SER A 52 0.93 -13.38 2.46
N TYR A 53 2.16 -13.82 2.17
CA TYR A 53 3.23 -12.96 1.66
C TYR A 53 2.82 -12.23 0.38
N ASP A 54 2.20 -12.94 -0.58
CA ASP A 54 1.77 -12.33 -1.84
C ASP A 54 0.69 -11.28 -1.64
N ARG A 55 -0.22 -11.48 -0.67
CA ARG A 55 -1.22 -10.46 -0.31
C ARG A 55 -0.56 -9.24 0.33
N LEU A 56 0.44 -9.42 1.20
CA LEU A 56 1.20 -8.29 1.76
C LEU A 56 1.85 -7.44 0.67
N LEU A 57 2.35 -8.04 -0.41
CA LEU A 57 2.98 -7.31 -1.52
C LEU A 57 2.02 -6.39 -2.27
N ARG A 58 0.71 -6.70 -2.26
CA ARG A 58 -0.31 -5.88 -2.91
C ARG A 58 -0.69 -4.64 -2.09
N ILE A 59 -0.39 -4.64 -0.79
CA ILE A 59 -0.75 -3.53 0.11
C ILE A 59 0.15 -2.31 -0.16
N PRO A 60 -0.43 -1.12 -0.43
CA PRO A 60 0.34 0.11 -0.59
C PRO A 60 1.24 0.40 0.60
N GLY A 61 2.51 0.70 0.35
CA GLY A 61 3.50 0.96 1.39
C GLY A 61 4.17 -0.28 2.00
N ILE A 62 3.81 -1.50 1.57
CA ILE A 62 4.54 -2.73 1.90
C ILE A 62 5.30 -3.22 0.66
N GLY A 63 6.61 -3.38 0.77
CA GLY A 63 7.48 -3.97 -0.26
C GLY A 63 8.00 -5.36 0.11
N PRO A 64 8.77 -6.02 -0.77
CA PRO A 64 9.27 -7.40 -0.55
C PRO A 64 10.05 -7.59 0.74
N ILE A 65 10.96 -6.65 1.06
CA ILE A 65 11.76 -6.72 2.28
C ILE A 65 10.88 -6.63 3.52
N SER A 66 9.96 -5.65 3.58
CA SER A 66 9.04 -5.49 4.71
C SER A 66 8.05 -6.65 4.81
N ALA A 67 7.54 -7.16 3.69
CA ALA A 67 6.64 -8.30 3.67
C ALA A 67 7.34 -9.55 4.24
N LYS A 68 8.59 -9.82 3.83
CA LYS A 68 9.39 -10.92 4.36
C LYS A 68 9.60 -10.77 5.86
N ARG A 69 9.98 -9.56 6.32
CA ARG A 69 10.15 -9.27 7.76
C ARG A 69 8.85 -9.48 8.54
N ILE A 70 7.69 -9.09 8.01
CA ILE A 70 6.40 -9.35 8.65
C ILE A 70 6.16 -10.86 8.80
N ILE A 71 6.38 -11.64 7.74
CA ILE A 71 6.20 -13.10 7.79
C ILE A 71 7.12 -13.74 8.85
N GLU A 72 8.39 -13.35 8.89
CA GLU A 72 9.33 -13.85 9.90
C GLU A 72 8.93 -13.40 11.31
N GLN A 73 8.53 -12.14 11.49
CA GLN A 73 8.08 -11.62 12.78
C GLN A 73 6.91 -12.43 13.34
N ARG A 74 5.90 -12.73 12.53
CA ARG A 74 4.70 -13.49 12.94
C ARG A 74 5.01 -14.88 13.52
N ARG A 75 6.16 -15.47 13.18
CA ARG A 75 6.60 -16.76 13.74
C ARG A 75 7.03 -16.63 15.20
N LEU A 76 7.48 -15.44 15.60
CA LEU A 76 7.95 -15.15 16.96
C LEU A 76 6.83 -14.52 17.78
N SER A 77 6.16 -13.51 17.22
CA SER A 77 5.01 -12.85 17.85
C SER A 77 4.22 -12.04 16.81
N PRO A 78 2.94 -11.71 17.09
CA PRO A 78 2.17 -10.84 16.21
C PRO A 78 2.91 -9.53 15.91
N ALA A 79 2.96 -9.14 14.64
CA ALA A 79 3.43 -7.84 14.22
C ALA A 79 2.52 -6.76 14.83
N THR A 80 3.14 -5.72 15.41
CA THR A 80 2.46 -4.59 16.04
C THR A 80 2.52 -3.34 15.17
N TYR A 81 1.68 -2.36 15.50
CA TYR A 81 1.68 -0.96 15.02
C TYR A 81 3.09 -0.45 14.64
N ASP A 82 3.84 -0.21 15.70
CA ASP A 82 5.21 0.30 15.68
C ASP A 82 6.22 -0.70 15.10
N GLY A 83 5.96 -2.00 15.26
CA GLY A 83 6.77 -3.05 14.65
C GLY A 83 6.81 -2.94 13.13
N LEU A 84 5.66 -2.68 12.49
CA LEU A 84 5.59 -2.46 11.04
C LEU A 84 6.49 -1.30 10.59
N LYS A 85 6.49 -0.18 11.32
CA LYS A 85 7.37 0.95 11.04
C LYS A 85 8.84 0.54 11.07
N LYS A 86 9.25 -0.19 12.11
CA LYS A 86 10.63 -0.68 12.28
C LYS A 86 11.02 -1.70 11.20
N MET A 87 10.08 -2.48 10.70
CA MET A 87 10.29 -3.43 9.60
C MET A 87 10.44 -2.75 8.23
N GLY A 88 10.19 -1.44 8.15
CA GLY A 88 10.31 -0.65 6.91
C GLY A 88 9.00 -0.50 6.14
N VAL A 89 7.85 -0.79 6.77
CA VAL A 89 6.55 -0.48 6.19
C VAL A 89 6.37 1.03 6.15
N VAL A 90 5.95 1.54 4.99
CA VAL A 90 5.63 2.96 4.79
C VAL A 90 4.22 3.21 5.33
N LEU A 91 4.11 3.32 6.66
CA LEU A 91 2.82 3.46 7.36
C LEU A 91 2.00 4.66 6.90
N LYS A 92 2.64 5.73 6.43
CA LYS A 92 1.96 6.91 5.89
C LYS A 92 0.97 6.56 4.76
N ARG A 93 1.23 5.48 4.01
CA ARG A 93 0.34 4.91 2.97
C ARG A 93 -0.40 3.69 3.51
N ALA A 94 0.32 2.74 4.11
CA ALA A 94 -0.23 1.44 4.49
C ALA A 94 -1.38 1.53 5.50
N LYS A 95 -1.36 2.52 6.41
CA LYS A 95 -2.36 2.66 7.48
C LYS A 95 -3.82 2.71 7.00
N TYR A 96 -4.06 3.16 5.76
CA TYR A 96 -5.41 3.23 5.20
C TYR A 96 -5.93 1.86 4.72
N PHE A 97 -5.03 0.91 4.50
CA PHE A 97 -5.29 -0.38 3.87
C PHE A 97 -5.09 -1.56 4.83
N ILE A 98 -4.71 -1.33 6.08
CA ILE A 98 -4.38 -2.42 7.00
C ILE A 98 -5.08 -2.30 8.34
N THR A 99 -5.37 -3.46 8.92
CA THR A 99 -5.51 -3.60 10.36
C THR A 99 -4.28 -4.29 10.93
N CYS A 100 -4.01 -4.02 12.20
CA CYS A 100 -2.95 -4.67 12.94
C CYS A 100 -3.53 -5.13 14.28
N GLN A 101 -3.58 -6.44 14.48
CA GLN A 101 -4.18 -7.07 15.66
C GLN A 101 -5.65 -6.66 15.85
N GLY A 102 -6.40 -6.58 14.74
CA GLY A 102 -7.81 -6.19 14.72
C GLY A 102 -8.08 -4.69 14.83
N ARG A 103 -7.04 -3.86 14.97
CA ARG A 103 -7.19 -2.40 15.05
C ARG A 103 -6.88 -1.73 13.72
N TYR A 104 -7.78 -0.86 13.28
CA TYR A 104 -7.58 0.02 12.12
C TYR A 104 -6.89 1.33 12.55
N TYR A 105 -5.91 1.77 11.76
CA TYR A 105 -5.06 2.94 12.07
C TYR A 105 -5.17 4.06 11.03
N GLY A 106 -6.11 3.97 10.08
CA GLY A 106 -6.30 4.99 9.05
C GLY A 106 -6.78 6.33 9.60
N GLY A 107 -7.54 6.31 10.71
CA GLY A 107 -8.05 7.51 11.39
C GLY A 107 -9.13 8.26 10.60
N ILE A 108 -9.66 7.63 9.54
CA ILE A 108 -10.73 8.11 8.67
C ILE A 108 -11.63 6.93 8.32
N ASP A 109 -12.83 7.19 7.81
CA ASP A 109 -13.66 6.11 7.26
C ASP A 109 -13.00 5.48 6.04
N LEU A 110 -13.29 4.20 5.82
CA LEU A 110 -12.83 3.40 4.67
C LEU A 110 -13.60 3.80 3.40
N ASN A 111 -13.49 5.07 3.03
CA ASN A 111 -14.07 5.63 1.81
C ASN A 111 -12.95 5.88 0.78
N PRO A 112 -13.02 5.27 -0.42
CA PRO A 112 -12.01 5.45 -1.47
C PRO A 112 -11.69 6.91 -1.79
N GLU A 113 -12.70 7.77 -1.87
CA GLU A 113 -12.53 9.19 -2.23
C GLU A 113 -11.77 9.97 -1.15
N ILE A 114 -12.08 9.71 0.12
CA ILE A 114 -11.39 10.35 1.25
C ILE A 114 -9.93 9.87 1.30
N ILE A 115 -9.70 8.58 1.10
CA ILE A 115 -8.35 8.01 1.06
C ILE A 115 -7.57 8.57 -0.13
N LYS A 116 -8.18 8.70 -1.31
CA LYS A 116 -7.56 9.29 -2.52
C LYS A 116 -7.14 10.73 -2.27
N TYR A 117 -8.03 11.55 -1.72
CA TYR A 117 -7.73 12.94 -1.36
C TYR A 117 -6.55 13.03 -0.39
N LYS A 118 -6.57 12.24 0.70
CA LYS A 118 -5.49 12.24 1.70
C LYS A 118 -4.16 11.78 1.13
N LEU A 119 -4.15 10.80 0.23
CA LEU A 119 -2.92 10.35 -0.41
C LEU A 119 -2.38 11.39 -1.40
N GLY A 120 -3.24 12.04 -2.17
CA GLY A 120 -2.85 13.10 -3.12
C GLY A 120 -2.21 14.31 -2.43
N ASP A 121 -2.86 14.83 -1.39
CA ASP A 121 -2.37 15.96 -0.57
C ASP A 121 -0.96 15.69 0.01
N MET A 122 -0.71 14.45 0.42
CA MET A 122 0.59 14.02 0.93
C MET A 122 1.69 13.95 -0.14
N GLU A 123 1.34 13.66 -1.39
CA GLU A 123 2.31 13.61 -2.50
C GLU A 123 2.65 15.01 -3.01
N GLU A 124 1.66 15.90 -3.11
CA GLU A 124 1.87 17.31 -3.44
C GLU A 124 2.74 18.00 -2.39
N SER A 125 2.43 17.82 -1.09
CA SER A 125 3.25 18.33 0.02
C SER A 125 4.70 17.85 -0.05
N ARG A 126 4.92 16.59 -0.46
CA ARG A 126 6.26 16.02 -0.63
C ARG A 126 6.98 16.65 -1.81
N GLN A 127 6.32 16.85 -2.94
CA GLN A 127 6.92 17.50 -4.11
C GLN A 127 7.36 18.93 -3.76
N LEU A 128 6.49 19.72 -3.14
CA LEU A 128 6.81 21.09 -2.67
C LEU A 128 8.01 21.13 -1.73
N SER A 129 8.19 20.12 -0.87
CA SER A 129 9.34 20.03 0.04
C SER A 129 10.69 19.76 -0.65
N PHE A 130 10.70 19.22 -1.87
CA PHE A 130 11.94 19.00 -2.64
C PHE A 130 12.42 20.25 -3.38
N TRP A 131 11.55 21.24 -3.57
CA TRP A 131 11.86 22.49 -4.27
C TRP A 131 12.28 23.63 -3.34
N ARG A 132 12.45 23.34 -2.04
CA ARG A 132 12.77 24.30 -0.98
C ARG A 132 14.10 23.96 -0.33
#